data_AF-A0A935B5M6-F1
#
_entry.id   AF-A0A935B5M6-F1
#
_cell.length_a   1.000
_cell.length_b   1.000
_cell.length_c   1.000
_cell.angle_alpha   90.00
_cell.angle_beta   90.00
_cell.angle_gamma   90.00
#
_symmetry.space_group_name_H-M   'P 1'
#
loop_
_entity.id
_entity.type
_entity.pdbx_description
1 polymer ?
#
loop_
_entity_poly.entity_id
_entity_poly.type
_entity_poly.pdbx_seq_one_letter_code
_entity_poly.pdbx_strand_id
1 'polypeptide(L)'
;MLADSIAAIRGHLGNELTDAILAIGIERIHEIVAPERIPAMTDAIYRAIEAKAPDYLSRLMPDLFGDRDYYFETAPNVRFHIPYDSARQNAGAYANFVKKRGEGKLTAHGPHRDSWLDCPDNGVNIWIAFGHVQKGNGLTVFVKEYNKTQSFTEKGSVTDDVALTEPVAFDLDPGDCVLFHTDHLHGSELNRTQETRFVISFRVTLDKPHFPREHHHSYRYSGLASGPFRALATLPSILQPSFARSGIRRVRKRLLGWRSQPVPNPANGALPPVFAKDLVEGEIRAIDAKSCVARLGDGTIVAFSRRCPHEGADLANGFVVDNHIVCPWHNLPYDPVSGASPCATLRTRTMTSVILDDGRIAIAPPTVSASETA
;
A
#
# COMPACT_ATOMS: atom_id res chain seq x y z
N MET A 1 -22.03 -7.39 7.26
CA MET A 1 -20.80 -6.57 7.16
C MET A 1 -21.10 -5.08 7.21
N LEU A 2 -21.64 -4.44 6.16
CA LEU A 2 -21.93 -2.99 6.20
C LEU A 2 -22.84 -2.58 7.37
N ALA A 3 -23.95 -3.28 7.55
CA ALA A 3 -24.87 -3.04 8.67
C ALA A 3 -24.19 -3.18 10.04
N ASP A 4 -23.28 -4.16 10.18
CA ASP A 4 -22.52 -4.39 11.40
C ASP A 4 -21.47 -3.31 11.64
N SER A 5 -20.84 -2.81 10.57
CA SER A 5 -19.95 -1.65 10.62
C SER A 5 -20.72 -0.40 11.05
N ILE A 6 -21.90 -0.14 10.48
CA ILE A 6 -22.76 0.99 10.87
C ILE A 6 -23.20 0.87 12.33
N ALA A 7 -23.59 -0.33 12.79
CA ALA A 7 -23.93 -0.55 14.20
C ALA A 7 -22.73 -0.29 15.13
N ALA A 8 -21.51 -0.69 14.73
CA ALA A 8 -20.30 -0.42 15.49
C ALA A 8 -19.95 1.08 15.52
N ILE A 9 -20.13 1.79 14.40
CA ILE A 9 -20.00 3.25 14.33
C ILE A 9 -21.01 3.90 15.28
N ARG A 10 -22.28 3.48 15.22
CA ARG A 10 -23.36 4.00 16.09
C ARG A 10 -23.08 3.81 17.57
N GLY A 11 -22.62 2.62 17.96
CA GLY A 11 -22.25 2.33 19.35
C GLY A 11 -21.06 3.14 19.86
N HIS A 12 -20.17 3.60 18.96
CA HIS A 12 -18.97 4.35 19.35
C HIS A 12 -19.11 5.87 19.20
N LEU A 13 -19.81 6.32 18.17
CA LEU A 13 -19.96 7.73 17.82
C LEU A 13 -21.27 8.36 18.31
N GLY A 14 -22.30 7.54 18.58
CA GLY A 14 -23.66 7.97 18.90
C GLY A 14 -24.56 8.01 17.67
N ASN A 15 -25.88 8.04 17.90
CA ASN A 15 -26.90 8.01 16.84
C ASN A 15 -26.78 9.23 15.91
N GLU A 16 -26.80 10.44 16.48
CA GLU A 16 -26.81 11.70 15.73
C GLU A 16 -25.64 11.81 14.74
N LEU A 17 -24.40 11.60 15.21
CA LEU A 17 -23.23 11.67 14.35
C LEU A 17 -23.23 10.54 13.30
N THR A 18 -23.74 9.36 13.65
CA THR A 18 -23.83 8.25 12.68
C THR A 18 -24.85 8.55 11.59
N ASP A 19 -26.00 9.11 11.95
CA ASP A 19 -27.02 9.47 10.99
C ASP A 19 -26.52 10.61 10.07
N ALA A 20 -25.73 11.55 10.61
CA ALA A 20 -25.03 12.56 9.81
C ALA A 20 -24.02 11.94 8.83
N ILE A 21 -23.22 10.94 9.26
CA ILE A 21 -22.31 10.18 8.37
C ILE A 21 -23.09 9.51 7.23
N LEU A 22 -24.20 8.83 7.56
CA LEU A 22 -25.00 8.13 6.55
C LEU A 22 -25.66 9.11 5.58
N ALA A 23 -26.04 10.30 6.02
CA ALA A 23 -26.63 11.33 5.16
C ALA A 23 -25.65 11.92 4.15
N ILE A 24 -24.36 12.06 4.50
CA ILE A 24 -23.34 12.59 3.59
C ILE A 24 -22.60 11.53 2.78
N GLY A 25 -22.72 10.25 3.17
CA GLY A 25 -21.94 9.14 2.63
C GLY A 25 -20.74 8.78 3.51
N ILE A 26 -20.48 7.47 3.67
CA ILE A 26 -19.39 6.96 4.52
C ILE A 26 -18.01 7.33 3.98
N GLU A 27 -17.91 7.62 2.69
CA GLU A 27 -16.73 8.10 1.98
C GLU A 27 -16.29 9.48 2.50
N ARG A 28 -17.23 10.28 3.02
CA ARG A 28 -16.96 11.63 3.53
C ARG A 28 -16.80 11.68 5.05
N ILE A 29 -16.64 10.52 5.69
CA ILE A 29 -16.54 10.40 7.16
C ILE A 29 -15.43 11.26 7.77
N HIS A 30 -14.32 11.42 7.06
CA HIS A 30 -13.16 12.21 7.47
C HIS A 30 -13.42 13.73 7.52
N GLU A 31 -14.52 14.21 6.94
CA GLU A 31 -14.90 15.62 6.95
C GLU A 31 -15.68 16.02 8.21
N ILE A 32 -16.38 15.07 8.84
CA ILE A 32 -17.27 15.35 9.98
C ILE A 32 -16.86 14.64 11.27
N VAL A 33 -16.13 13.52 11.17
CA VAL A 33 -15.61 12.83 12.35
C VAL A 33 -14.26 13.42 12.71
N ALA A 34 -14.16 13.97 13.92
CA ALA A 34 -12.90 14.46 14.46
C ALA A 34 -11.78 13.41 14.29
N PRO A 35 -10.59 13.78 13.77
CA PRO A 35 -9.51 12.84 13.47
C PRO A 35 -9.15 11.91 14.63
N GLU A 36 -9.18 12.39 15.88
CA GLU A 36 -8.85 11.62 17.08
C GLU A 36 -9.83 10.46 17.34
N ARG A 37 -11.05 10.55 16.79
CA ARG A 37 -12.10 9.55 16.96
C ARG A 37 -12.08 8.47 15.87
N ILE A 38 -11.50 8.75 14.70
CA ILE A 38 -11.45 7.80 13.56
C ILE A 38 -10.74 6.49 13.93
N PRO A 39 -9.57 6.49 14.60
CA PRO A 39 -8.92 5.27 15.05
C PRO A 39 -9.78 4.38 15.95
N ALA A 40 -10.41 4.96 16.97
CA ALA A 40 -11.19 4.23 17.95
C ALA A 40 -12.50 3.69 17.36
N MET A 41 -13.12 4.46 16.47
CA MET A 41 -14.24 4.02 15.64
C MET A 41 -13.84 2.84 14.73
N THR A 42 -12.70 2.96 14.05
CA THR A 42 -12.19 1.89 13.17
C THR A 42 -11.93 0.61 13.99
N ASP A 43 -11.33 0.73 15.18
CA ASP A 43 -11.13 -0.39 16.12
C ASP A 43 -12.45 -1.02 16.59
N ALA A 44 -13.54 -0.25 16.70
CA ALA A 44 -14.87 -0.78 16.99
C ALA A 44 -15.42 -1.62 15.84
N ILE A 45 -15.22 -1.18 14.60
CA ILE A 45 -15.59 -1.94 13.41
C ILE A 45 -14.77 -3.23 13.33
N TYR A 46 -13.45 -3.17 13.58
CA TYR A 46 -12.60 -4.37 13.65
C TYR A 46 -13.20 -5.43 14.60
N ARG A 47 -13.57 -5.05 15.82
CA ARG A 47 -14.18 -5.98 16.80
C ARG A 47 -15.47 -6.60 16.29
N ALA A 48 -16.33 -5.80 15.66
CA ALA A 48 -17.60 -6.29 15.12
C ALA A 48 -17.40 -7.26 13.94
N ILE A 49 -16.46 -6.96 13.05
CA ILE A 49 -16.17 -7.80 11.88
C ILE A 49 -15.44 -9.08 12.29
N GLU A 50 -14.45 -9.01 13.19
CA GLU A 50 -13.72 -10.16 13.73
C GLU A 50 -14.66 -11.16 14.40
N ALA A 51 -15.58 -10.68 15.25
CA ALA A 51 -16.54 -11.54 15.95
C ALA A 51 -17.46 -12.33 14.99
N LYS A 52 -17.78 -11.76 13.84
CA LYS A 52 -18.70 -12.33 12.84
C LYS A 52 -18.00 -12.88 11.60
N ALA A 53 -16.67 -12.84 11.54
CA ALA A 53 -15.88 -13.32 10.41
C ALA A 53 -16.19 -14.78 10.02
N PRO A 54 -16.35 -15.73 10.97
CA PRO A 54 -16.73 -17.10 10.63
C PRO A 54 -18.09 -17.15 9.90
N ASP A 55 -19.06 -16.37 10.35
CA ASP A 55 -20.41 -16.35 9.77
C ASP A 55 -20.40 -15.75 8.36
N TYR A 56 -19.64 -14.67 8.14
CA TYR A 56 -19.51 -14.07 6.80
C TYR A 56 -18.83 -15.04 5.83
N LEU A 57 -17.70 -15.64 6.24
CA LEU A 57 -16.96 -16.56 5.39
C LEU A 57 -17.75 -17.84 5.12
N SER A 58 -18.53 -18.35 6.08
CA SER A 58 -19.38 -19.54 5.84
C SER A 58 -20.41 -19.35 4.73
N ARG A 59 -20.77 -18.09 4.42
CA ARG A 59 -21.70 -17.73 3.33
C ARG A 59 -20.96 -17.43 2.03
N LEU A 60 -19.80 -16.76 2.12
CA LEU A 60 -19.03 -16.35 0.94
C LEU A 60 -18.24 -17.51 0.31
N MET A 61 -17.66 -18.38 1.13
CA MET A 61 -16.73 -19.41 0.65
C MET A 61 -17.37 -20.44 -0.29
N PRO A 62 -18.61 -20.92 -0.04
CA PRO A 62 -19.29 -21.83 -0.98
C PRO A 62 -19.46 -21.23 -2.38
N ASP A 63 -19.83 -19.94 -2.47
CA ASP A 63 -20.03 -19.26 -3.74
C ASP A 63 -18.72 -18.98 -4.48
N LEU A 64 -17.64 -18.70 -3.74
CA LEU A 64 -16.33 -18.34 -4.32
C LEU A 64 -15.48 -19.56 -4.68
N PHE A 65 -15.50 -20.62 -3.88
CA PHE A 65 -14.56 -21.74 -3.96
C PHE A 65 -15.20 -23.12 -3.81
N GLY A 66 -16.54 -23.20 -3.79
CA GLY A 66 -17.29 -24.43 -3.56
C GLY A 66 -17.34 -24.84 -2.09
N ASP A 67 -18.12 -25.88 -1.81
CA ASP A 67 -18.24 -26.44 -0.47
C ASP A 67 -16.96 -27.20 -0.09
N ARG A 68 -16.13 -26.56 0.74
CA ARG A 68 -14.87 -27.12 1.21
C ARG A 68 -14.40 -26.44 2.49
N ASP A 69 -13.52 -27.13 3.19
CA ASP A 69 -12.80 -26.52 4.29
C ASP A 69 -11.72 -25.53 3.82
N TYR A 70 -11.43 -24.57 4.68
CA TYR A 70 -10.45 -23.52 4.48
C TYR A 70 -9.87 -23.07 5.82
N TYR A 71 -8.80 -22.29 5.76
CA TYR A 71 -8.30 -21.53 6.90
C TYR A 71 -8.48 -20.05 6.63
N PHE A 72 -8.70 -19.27 7.68
CA PHE A 72 -8.84 -17.83 7.57
C PHE A 72 -8.12 -17.11 8.71
N GLU A 73 -7.56 -15.95 8.41
CA GLU A 73 -6.92 -15.09 9.38
C GLU A 73 -7.94 -14.63 10.43
N THR A 74 -7.57 -14.67 11.72
CA THR A 74 -8.51 -14.30 12.80
C THR A 74 -8.92 -12.85 12.78
N ALA A 75 -8.01 -11.96 12.35
CA ALA A 75 -8.23 -10.53 12.30
C ALA A 75 -8.38 -10.08 10.84
N PRO A 76 -9.60 -9.98 10.29
CA PRO A 76 -9.81 -9.40 8.98
C PRO A 76 -9.40 -7.93 8.98
N ASN A 77 -9.05 -7.41 7.80
CA ASN A 77 -8.56 -6.05 7.66
C ASN A 77 -9.71 -5.09 7.35
N VAL A 78 -9.83 -4.03 8.16
CA VAL A 78 -10.74 -2.90 7.93
C VAL A 78 -9.89 -1.70 7.54
N ARG A 79 -10.19 -1.09 6.38
CA ARG A 79 -9.44 0.05 5.84
C ARG A 79 -10.38 1.23 5.63
N PHE A 80 -10.09 2.33 6.30
CA PHE A 80 -10.63 3.66 6.04
C PHE A 80 -9.47 4.48 5.51
N HIS A 81 -9.10 4.25 4.25
CA HIS A 81 -7.94 4.90 3.67
C HIS A 81 -8.29 6.36 3.40
N ILE A 82 -7.84 7.25 4.30
CA ILE A 82 -8.20 8.67 4.35
C ILE A 82 -7.43 9.43 3.25
N PRO A 83 -8.02 10.46 2.62
CA PRO A 83 -7.30 11.37 1.73
C PRO A 83 -5.99 11.86 2.36
N TYR A 84 -4.90 11.80 1.58
CA TYR A 84 -3.54 11.97 2.07
C TYR A 84 -3.34 13.32 2.75
N ASP A 85 -3.80 14.42 2.13
CA ASP A 85 -3.60 15.75 2.71
C ASP A 85 -4.31 15.89 4.07
N SER A 86 -5.52 15.35 4.20
CA SER A 86 -6.24 15.28 5.49
C SER A 86 -5.49 14.41 6.50
N ALA A 87 -5.01 13.24 6.09
CA ALA A 87 -4.25 12.35 6.96
C ALA A 87 -2.91 12.93 7.40
N ARG A 88 -2.24 13.67 6.51
CA ARG A 88 -0.94 14.29 6.76
C ARG A 88 -1.04 15.46 7.73
N GLN A 89 -2.10 16.24 7.65
CA GLN A 89 -2.40 17.32 8.61
C GLN A 89 -2.68 16.75 10.02
N ASN A 90 -3.28 15.55 10.08
CA ASN A 90 -3.70 14.90 11.32
C ASN A 90 -2.82 13.70 11.72
N ALA A 91 -1.58 13.63 11.23
CA ALA A 91 -0.72 12.46 11.39
C ALA A 91 -0.50 12.06 12.86
N GLY A 92 -0.48 13.04 13.78
CA GLY A 92 -0.38 12.79 15.22
C GLY A 92 -1.54 11.98 15.78
N ALA A 93 -2.77 12.21 15.31
CA ALA A 93 -3.96 11.47 15.73
C ALA A 93 -3.91 10.00 15.28
N TYR A 94 -3.25 9.72 14.15
CA TYR A 94 -3.22 8.38 13.56
C TYR A 94 -1.97 7.56 13.92
N ALA A 95 -0.91 8.20 14.41
CA ALA A 95 0.39 7.57 14.64
C ALA A 95 0.32 6.28 15.49
N ASN A 96 -0.40 6.32 16.61
CA ASN A 96 -0.56 5.15 17.49
C ASN A 96 -1.34 4.02 16.82
N PHE A 97 -2.34 4.37 16.01
CA PHE A 97 -3.13 3.40 15.27
C PHE A 97 -2.28 2.71 14.20
N VAL A 98 -1.54 3.47 13.39
CA VAL A 98 -0.64 2.93 12.38
C VAL A 98 0.44 2.05 13.02
N LYS A 99 1.02 2.48 14.14
CA LYS A 99 1.99 1.66 14.88
C LYS A 99 1.40 0.33 15.38
N LYS A 100 0.14 0.33 15.82
CA LYS A 100 -0.55 -0.85 16.37
C LYS A 100 -1.07 -1.79 15.28
N ARG A 101 -1.65 -1.25 14.20
CA ARG A 101 -2.39 -1.99 13.17
C ARG A 101 -1.63 -2.15 11.85
N GLY A 102 -0.50 -1.48 11.71
CA GLY A 102 0.29 -1.41 10.48
C GLY A 102 -0.19 -0.31 9.53
N GLU A 103 0.59 -0.13 8.46
CA GLU A 103 0.28 0.73 7.34
C GLU A 103 -0.86 0.14 6.48
N GLY A 104 -1.39 0.91 5.54
CA GLY A 104 -2.43 0.42 4.62
C GLY A 104 -3.85 0.40 5.21
N LYS A 105 -4.03 0.82 6.47
CA LYS A 105 -5.33 0.85 7.15
C LYS A 105 -6.00 2.22 7.07
N LEU A 106 -5.27 3.26 7.48
CA LEU A 106 -5.69 4.67 7.36
C LEU A 106 -4.91 5.41 6.28
N THR A 107 -3.67 5.01 6.03
CA THR A 107 -2.76 5.57 5.02
C THR A 107 -2.41 4.51 3.99
N ALA A 108 -1.75 4.91 2.90
CA ALA A 108 -1.27 3.96 1.90
C ALA A 108 -0.24 2.99 2.47
N HIS A 109 -0.03 1.88 1.77
CA HIS A 109 1.06 0.95 2.02
C HIS A 109 1.72 0.65 0.68
N GLY A 110 3.06 0.71 0.66
CA GLY A 110 3.84 0.53 -0.57
C GLY A 110 3.77 -0.89 -1.13
N PRO A 111 4.46 -1.15 -2.26
CA PRO A 111 4.45 -2.45 -2.90
C PRO A 111 5.05 -3.53 -2.01
N HIS A 112 4.29 -4.59 -1.79
CA HIS A 112 4.66 -5.73 -0.96
C HIS A 112 3.98 -7.02 -1.44
N ARG A 113 4.52 -8.15 -0.99
CA ARG A 113 3.78 -9.41 -0.94
C ARG A 113 3.40 -9.68 0.50
N ASP A 114 2.24 -10.28 0.75
CA ASP A 114 1.79 -10.54 2.12
C ASP A 114 2.77 -11.47 2.86
N SER A 115 3.42 -12.38 2.15
CA SER A 115 4.45 -13.28 2.71
C SER A 115 5.66 -12.52 3.27
N TRP A 116 5.93 -11.31 2.77
CA TRP A 116 6.99 -10.44 3.29
C TRP A 116 6.61 -9.81 4.64
N LEU A 117 5.32 -9.84 4.98
CA LEU A 117 4.72 -9.40 6.23
C LEU A 117 4.27 -10.60 7.10
N ASP A 118 4.93 -11.74 6.91
CA ASP A 118 4.76 -12.97 7.70
C ASP A 118 3.36 -13.61 7.58
N CYS A 119 2.64 -13.31 6.49
CA CYS A 119 1.41 -14.01 6.11
C CYS A 119 1.72 -15.29 5.31
N PRO A 120 0.74 -16.18 5.13
CA PRO A 120 0.89 -17.31 4.22
C PRO A 120 1.07 -16.90 2.76
N ASP A 121 1.92 -17.62 2.04
CA ASP A 121 2.15 -17.40 0.61
C ASP A 121 1.17 -18.19 -0.29
N ASN A 122 0.40 -19.12 0.26
CA ASN A 122 -0.59 -19.93 -0.47
C ASN A 122 -2.03 -19.46 -0.25
N GLY A 123 -2.21 -18.18 0.04
CA GLY A 123 -3.51 -17.61 0.37
C GLY A 123 -4.15 -16.83 -0.76
N VAL A 124 -5.41 -16.51 -0.55
CA VAL A 124 -6.21 -15.60 -1.37
C VAL A 124 -6.74 -14.49 -0.48
N ASN A 125 -6.57 -13.25 -0.92
CA ASN A 125 -7.26 -12.10 -0.36
C ASN A 125 -8.63 -11.98 -1.03
N ILE A 126 -9.67 -11.90 -0.22
CA ILE A 126 -11.03 -11.53 -0.61
C ILE A 126 -11.20 -10.07 -0.21
N TRP A 127 -11.14 -9.14 -1.16
CA TRP A 127 -11.09 -7.71 -0.90
C TRP A 127 -12.37 -7.04 -1.42
N ILE A 128 -13.18 -6.51 -0.49
CA ILE A 128 -14.57 -6.10 -0.76
C ILE A 128 -14.70 -4.60 -0.56
N ALA A 129 -15.21 -3.92 -1.58
CA ALA A 129 -15.50 -2.49 -1.55
C ALA A 129 -16.81 -2.21 -0.80
N PHE A 130 -16.76 -1.30 0.18
CA PHE A 130 -17.94 -0.78 0.89
C PHE A 130 -18.17 0.71 0.64
N GLY A 131 -17.21 1.37 0.00
CA GLY A 131 -17.31 2.67 -0.66
C GLY A 131 -16.56 2.61 -1.99
N HIS A 132 -16.63 3.66 -2.80
CA HIS A 132 -16.03 3.68 -4.14
C HIS A 132 -14.51 3.49 -4.10
N VAL A 133 -14.03 2.62 -4.97
CA VAL A 133 -12.61 2.40 -5.24
C VAL A 133 -12.35 2.87 -6.66
N GLN A 134 -11.37 3.73 -6.82
CA GLN A 134 -11.04 4.33 -8.11
C GLN A 134 -9.55 4.64 -8.22
N LYS A 135 -9.08 4.92 -9.45
CA LYS A 135 -7.72 5.45 -9.67
C LYS A 135 -7.46 6.65 -8.75
N GLY A 136 -6.41 6.55 -7.95
CA GLY A 136 -6.02 7.54 -6.93
C GLY A 136 -6.52 7.26 -5.52
N ASN A 137 -7.24 6.17 -5.25
CA ASN A 137 -7.42 5.66 -3.88
C ASN A 137 -7.29 4.13 -3.78
N GLY A 138 -7.09 3.45 -4.92
CA GLY A 138 -7.30 2.02 -5.10
C GLY A 138 -6.17 1.09 -4.65
N LEU A 139 -6.42 -0.20 -4.87
CA LEU A 139 -5.40 -1.24 -4.78
C LEU A 139 -4.74 -1.35 -6.15
N THR A 140 -3.42 -1.52 -6.18
CA THR A 140 -2.68 -1.76 -7.40
C THR A 140 -1.99 -3.11 -7.38
N VAL A 141 -1.97 -3.77 -8.54
CA VAL A 141 -1.44 -5.12 -8.71
C VAL A 141 -0.39 -5.12 -9.81
N PHE A 142 0.81 -5.61 -9.48
CA PHE A 142 1.94 -5.64 -10.39
C PHE A 142 1.94 -6.96 -11.18
N VAL A 143 1.12 -7.03 -12.24
CA VAL A 143 0.85 -8.27 -13.00
C VAL A 143 2.13 -8.90 -13.57
N LYS A 144 3.01 -8.10 -14.17
CA LYS A 144 4.27 -8.58 -14.78
C LYS A 144 5.33 -8.99 -13.74
N GLU A 145 5.08 -8.74 -12.46
CA GLU A 145 5.97 -9.10 -11.35
C GLU A 145 5.65 -10.45 -10.71
N TYR A 146 4.53 -11.08 -11.09
CA TYR A 146 4.01 -12.29 -10.42
C TYR A 146 5.06 -13.39 -10.23
N ASN A 147 5.73 -13.79 -11.32
CA ASN A 147 6.75 -14.85 -11.34
C ASN A 147 8.19 -14.36 -11.10
N LYS A 148 8.37 -13.09 -10.73
CA LYS A 148 9.69 -12.50 -10.49
C LYS A 148 9.99 -12.43 -9.01
N THR A 149 11.28 -12.50 -8.67
CA THR A 149 11.77 -12.28 -7.30
C THR A 149 12.22 -10.84 -7.16
N GLN A 150 11.72 -10.15 -6.14
CA GLN A 150 12.15 -8.80 -5.80
C GLN A 150 12.94 -8.80 -4.48
N SER A 151 13.92 -7.90 -4.38
CA SER A 151 14.55 -7.55 -3.11
C SER A 151 13.56 -6.76 -2.24
N PHE A 152 13.54 -7.05 -0.93
CA PHE A 152 12.64 -6.40 0.02
C PHE A 152 13.33 -6.15 1.36
N THR A 153 12.87 -5.14 2.07
CA THR A 153 13.34 -4.73 3.40
C THR A 153 12.83 -5.67 4.48
N GLU A 154 13.43 -5.64 5.67
CA GLU A 154 12.92 -6.42 6.81
C GLU A 154 11.45 -6.13 7.14
N LYS A 155 11.02 -4.88 6.94
CA LYS A 155 9.64 -4.42 7.14
C LYS A 155 8.67 -4.93 6.07
N GLY A 156 9.16 -5.64 5.05
CA GLY A 156 8.34 -6.23 4.00
C GLY A 156 7.96 -5.26 2.88
N SER A 157 8.68 -4.15 2.71
CA SER A 157 8.54 -3.25 1.58
C SER A 157 9.58 -3.54 0.51
N VAL A 158 9.25 -3.36 -0.77
CA VAL A 158 10.22 -3.45 -1.87
C VAL A 158 11.44 -2.53 -1.61
N THR A 159 12.64 -2.97 -1.98
CA THR A 159 13.84 -2.12 -1.89
C THR A 159 13.94 -1.16 -3.07
N ASP A 160 14.71 -0.10 -2.86
CA ASP A 160 14.84 1.03 -3.77
C ASP A 160 15.57 0.70 -5.08
N ASP A 161 16.33 -0.39 -5.13
CA ASP A 161 17.02 -0.90 -6.33
C ASP A 161 16.10 -1.66 -7.30
N VAL A 162 14.86 -1.95 -6.89
CA VAL A 162 13.93 -2.73 -7.71
C VAL A 162 13.15 -1.81 -8.65
N ALA A 163 13.42 -1.95 -9.96
CA ALA A 163 12.60 -1.38 -11.01
C ALA A 163 11.34 -2.24 -11.23
N LEU A 164 10.21 -1.77 -10.73
CA LEU A 164 8.92 -2.42 -10.95
C LEU A 164 8.38 -2.07 -12.33
N THR A 165 7.46 -2.89 -12.84
CA THR A 165 6.66 -2.55 -14.02
C THR A 165 5.43 -1.75 -13.62
N GLU A 166 4.83 -1.01 -14.57
CA GLU A 166 3.61 -0.26 -14.31
C GLU A 166 2.52 -1.19 -13.76
N PRO A 167 1.93 -0.87 -12.60
CA PRO A 167 0.90 -1.70 -12.02
C PRO A 167 -0.46 -1.44 -12.66
N VAL A 168 -1.38 -2.39 -12.49
CA VAL A 168 -2.78 -2.24 -12.88
C VAL A 168 -3.59 -1.73 -11.69
N ALA A 169 -4.37 -0.68 -11.92
CA ALA A 169 -5.44 -0.22 -11.03
C ALA A 169 -6.80 -0.60 -11.63
N PHE A 170 -7.84 -0.61 -10.80
CA PHE A 170 -9.20 -0.93 -11.20
C PHE A 170 -10.20 -0.19 -10.31
N ASP A 171 -11.38 0.06 -10.86
CA ASP A 171 -12.47 0.71 -10.15
C ASP A 171 -13.44 -0.36 -9.63
N LEU A 172 -13.97 -0.18 -8.42
CA LEU A 172 -14.98 -1.05 -7.82
C LEU A 172 -16.09 -0.21 -7.20
N ASP A 173 -17.33 -0.60 -7.47
CA ASP A 173 -18.50 -0.05 -6.80
C ASP A 173 -18.75 -0.72 -5.44
N PRO A 174 -19.49 -0.08 -4.51
CA PRO A 174 -19.85 -0.72 -3.25
C PRO A 174 -20.58 -2.06 -3.46
N GLY A 175 -20.02 -3.13 -2.91
CA GLY A 175 -20.50 -4.50 -3.08
C GLY A 175 -19.63 -5.36 -3.99
N ASP A 176 -18.82 -4.75 -4.85
CA ASP A 176 -17.86 -5.48 -5.68
C ASP A 176 -16.73 -6.08 -4.84
N CYS A 177 -16.15 -7.16 -5.37
CA CYS A 177 -15.04 -7.85 -4.75
C CYS A 177 -13.98 -8.23 -5.78
N VAL A 178 -12.71 -8.06 -5.38
CA VAL A 178 -11.56 -8.59 -6.12
C VAL A 178 -10.89 -9.70 -5.31
N LEU A 179 -10.55 -10.79 -6.00
CA LEU A 179 -9.75 -11.88 -5.46
C LEU A 179 -8.34 -11.80 -6.02
N PHE A 180 -7.33 -11.88 -5.15
CA PHE A 180 -5.94 -11.94 -5.57
C PHE A 180 -5.10 -12.79 -4.63
N HIS A 181 -4.06 -13.41 -5.19
CA HIS A 181 -3.15 -14.26 -4.44
C HIS A 181 -2.35 -13.44 -3.41
N THR A 182 -2.15 -13.96 -2.20
CA THR A 182 -1.43 -13.26 -1.11
C THR A 182 0.01 -12.95 -1.49
N ASP A 183 0.62 -13.81 -2.30
CA ASP A 183 1.97 -13.62 -2.81
C ASP A 183 2.02 -12.93 -4.18
N HIS A 184 0.94 -12.30 -4.67
CA HIS A 184 1.06 -11.37 -5.81
C HIS A 184 1.62 -10.04 -5.29
N LEU A 185 2.64 -9.46 -5.91
CA LEU A 185 3.08 -8.11 -5.57
C LEU A 185 1.95 -7.08 -5.79
N HIS A 186 1.57 -6.38 -4.73
CA HIS A 186 0.49 -5.39 -4.72
C HIS A 186 0.80 -4.23 -3.77
N GLY A 187 0.09 -3.11 -3.92
CA GLY A 187 0.25 -1.91 -3.11
C GLY A 187 -1.04 -1.09 -3.06
N SER A 188 -1.07 -0.04 -2.26
CA SER A 188 -2.12 0.99 -2.37
C SER A 188 -1.57 2.19 -3.12
N GLU A 189 -2.38 2.74 -4.02
CA GLU A 189 -2.15 4.12 -4.46
C GLU A 189 -2.20 5.05 -3.24
N LEU A 190 -1.53 6.19 -3.33
CA LEU A 190 -1.73 7.25 -2.35
C LEU A 190 -3.17 7.78 -2.51
N ASN A 191 -3.96 7.89 -1.43
CA ASN A 191 -5.29 8.45 -1.55
C ASN A 191 -5.21 9.94 -1.87
N ARG A 192 -5.37 10.26 -3.15
CA ARG A 192 -5.37 11.61 -3.72
C ARG A 192 -6.75 12.07 -4.17
N THR A 193 -7.79 11.31 -3.79
CA THR A 193 -9.20 11.67 -4.01
C THR A 193 -9.72 12.48 -2.82
N GLN A 194 -10.95 12.97 -2.94
CA GLN A 194 -11.67 13.62 -1.83
C GLN A 194 -12.44 12.61 -0.97
N GLU A 195 -12.34 11.31 -1.26
CA GLU A 195 -13.14 10.27 -0.61
C GLU A 195 -12.27 9.35 0.24
N THR A 196 -12.72 9.03 1.45
CA THR A 196 -12.18 7.93 2.24
C THR A 196 -12.60 6.61 1.63
N ARG A 197 -11.63 5.81 1.16
CA ARG A 197 -11.92 4.46 0.68
C ARG A 197 -12.23 3.55 1.87
N PHE A 198 -13.44 2.99 1.89
CA PHE A 198 -13.86 2.00 2.88
C PHE A 198 -13.90 0.59 2.30
N VAL A 199 -13.04 -0.29 2.84
CA VAL A 199 -12.86 -1.66 2.37
C VAL A 199 -12.70 -2.60 3.55
N ILE A 200 -13.26 -3.80 3.43
CA ILE A 200 -12.97 -4.92 4.32
C ILE A 200 -12.34 -6.04 3.50
N SER A 201 -11.26 -6.65 4.00
CA SER A 201 -10.66 -7.82 3.37
C SER A 201 -10.45 -8.98 4.33
N PHE A 202 -10.70 -10.17 3.82
CA PHE A 202 -10.38 -11.43 4.47
C PHE A 202 -9.19 -12.06 3.77
N ARG A 203 -8.36 -12.75 4.53
CA ARG A 203 -7.30 -13.58 3.98
C ARG A 203 -7.59 -15.02 4.33
N VAL A 204 -7.63 -15.87 3.31
CA VAL A 204 -7.98 -17.29 3.43
C VAL A 204 -6.94 -18.16 2.74
N THR A 205 -6.77 -19.39 3.19
CA THR A 205 -6.02 -20.43 2.46
C THR A 205 -6.95 -21.63 2.26
N LEU A 206 -6.98 -22.19 1.05
CA LEU A 206 -7.85 -23.34 0.73
C LEU A 206 -7.28 -24.66 1.24
N ASP A 207 -5.98 -24.66 1.53
CA ASP A 207 -5.27 -25.74 2.20
C ASP A 207 -4.61 -25.19 3.48
N LYS A 208 -3.84 -26.05 4.17
CA LYS A 208 -3.11 -25.65 5.36
C LYS A 208 -2.19 -24.45 5.06
N PRO A 209 -2.20 -23.37 5.89
CA PRO A 209 -1.47 -22.15 5.57
C PRO A 209 0.03 -22.37 5.62
N HIS A 210 0.73 -21.99 4.55
CA HIS A 210 2.18 -22.12 4.41
C HIS A 210 2.87 -20.79 4.71
N PHE A 211 3.68 -20.76 5.78
CA PHE A 211 4.39 -19.57 6.24
C PHE A 211 5.88 -19.67 5.88
N PRO A 212 6.35 -18.98 4.82
CA PRO A 212 7.74 -19.10 4.37
C PRO A 212 8.75 -18.42 5.31
N ARG A 213 8.31 -17.41 6.09
CA ARG A 213 9.16 -16.61 6.99
C ARG A 213 8.83 -16.85 8.46
N GLU A 214 8.00 -15.99 9.04
CA GLU A 214 7.50 -16.13 10.40
C GLU A 214 6.02 -16.52 10.39
N HIS A 215 5.58 -17.20 11.44
CA HIS A 215 4.18 -17.55 11.67
C HIS A 215 3.65 -16.58 12.72
N HIS A 216 3.43 -15.34 12.30
CA HIS A 216 2.99 -14.27 13.19
C HIS A 216 1.46 -14.19 13.28
N HIS A 217 0.78 -14.31 12.14
CA HIS A 217 -0.67 -14.19 12.05
C HIS A 217 -1.37 -15.47 12.46
N SER A 218 -2.47 -15.33 13.19
CA SER A 218 -3.27 -16.46 13.68
C SER A 218 -4.32 -16.85 12.64
N TYR A 219 -4.43 -18.15 12.36
CA TYR A 219 -5.37 -18.71 11.40
C TYR A 219 -6.30 -19.71 12.09
N ARG A 220 -7.59 -19.64 11.75
CA ARG A 220 -8.63 -20.59 12.18
C ARG A 220 -9.03 -21.50 11.04
N TYR A 221 -9.19 -22.78 11.34
CA TYR A 221 -9.73 -23.79 10.44
C TYR A 221 -11.26 -23.77 10.46
N SER A 222 -11.89 -23.68 9.29
CA SER A 222 -13.35 -23.55 9.10
C SER A 222 -14.14 -24.69 9.74
N GLY A 223 -13.68 -25.93 9.58
CA GLY A 223 -14.35 -27.13 10.10
C GLY A 223 -14.45 -27.17 11.64
N LEU A 224 -13.64 -26.35 12.33
CA LEU A 224 -13.71 -26.16 13.77
C LEU A 224 -14.14 -24.75 14.15
N ALA A 225 -14.44 -23.85 13.21
CA ALA A 225 -14.68 -22.44 13.52
C ALA A 225 -16.06 -22.15 14.14
N SER A 226 -16.98 -23.11 14.05
CA SER A 226 -18.34 -23.09 14.60
C SER A 226 -18.56 -24.24 15.61
N GLY A 227 -19.66 -24.17 16.36
CA GLY A 227 -20.04 -25.23 17.29
C GLY A 227 -19.17 -25.37 18.56
N PRO A 228 -19.22 -26.53 19.25
CA PRO A 228 -18.60 -26.71 20.57
C PRO A 228 -17.07 -26.67 20.54
N PHE A 229 -16.44 -26.92 19.40
CA PHE A 229 -15.00 -26.95 19.24
C PHE A 229 -14.40 -25.63 18.72
N ARG A 230 -15.20 -24.55 18.66
CA ARG A 230 -14.78 -23.22 18.15
C ARG A 230 -13.50 -22.65 18.75
N ALA A 231 -13.24 -22.95 20.02
CA ALA A 231 -12.05 -22.51 20.75
C ALA A 231 -10.77 -23.22 20.29
N LEU A 232 -10.90 -24.38 19.64
CA LEU A 232 -9.79 -25.19 19.14
C LEU A 232 -9.46 -24.90 17.67
N ALA A 233 -10.20 -23.99 17.01
CA ALA A 233 -10.07 -23.72 15.58
C ALA A 233 -8.67 -23.24 15.15
N THR A 234 -7.88 -22.67 16.06
CA THR A 234 -6.49 -22.24 15.78
C THR A 234 -5.46 -23.37 15.95
N LEU A 235 -5.80 -24.46 16.65
CA LEU A 235 -4.88 -25.57 16.92
C LEU A 235 -4.23 -26.12 15.64
N PRO A 236 -4.97 -26.38 14.55
CA PRO A 236 -4.35 -26.93 13.35
C PRO A 236 -3.29 -26.02 12.73
N SER A 237 -3.39 -24.69 12.93
CA SER A 237 -2.37 -23.74 12.49
C SER A 237 -1.17 -23.71 13.43
N ILE A 238 -1.38 -23.54 14.74
CA ILE A 238 -0.25 -23.37 15.69
C ILE A 238 0.57 -24.65 15.92
N LEU A 239 0.00 -25.83 15.64
CA LEU A 239 0.72 -27.11 15.69
C LEU A 239 1.69 -27.31 14.52
N GLN A 240 1.78 -26.35 13.58
CA GLN A 240 2.72 -26.43 12.47
C GLN A 240 4.18 -26.22 12.90
N PRO A 241 5.15 -26.89 12.25
CA PRO A 241 6.57 -26.64 12.47
C PRO A 241 6.99 -25.17 12.23
N SER A 242 6.28 -24.44 11.35
CA SER A 242 6.50 -23.01 11.12
C SER A 242 6.31 -22.18 12.40
N PHE A 243 5.37 -22.53 13.27
CA PHE A 243 5.11 -21.83 14.53
C PHE A 243 6.29 -21.95 15.49
N ALA A 244 6.80 -23.17 15.68
CA ALA A 244 7.99 -23.44 16.51
C ALA A 244 9.25 -22.75 15.95
N ARG A 245 9.50 -22.87 14.63
CA ARG A 245 10.61 -22.20 13.94
C ARG A 245 10.56 -20.68 14.12
N SER A 246 9.37 -20.10 14.03
CA SER A 246 9.14 -18.66 14.24
C SER A 246 9.43 -18.25 15.69
N GLY A 247 9.04 -19.06 16.68
CA GLY A 247 9.41 -18.84 18.09
C GLY A 247 10.93 -18.79 18.31
N ILE A 248 11.66 -19.76 17.74
CA ILE A 248 13.13 -19.81 17.81
C ILE A 248 13.74 -18.57 17.16
N ARG A 249 13.26 -18.17 15.99
CA ARG A 249 13.73 -16.99 15.25
C ARG A 249 13.55 -15.70 16.05
N ARG A 250 12.39 -15.51 16.70
CA ARG A 250 12.13 -14.34 17.57
C ARG A 250 13.08 -14.28 18.76
N VAL A 251 13.31 -15.41 19.44
CA VAL A 251 14.25 -15.49 20.56
C VAL A 251 15.67 -15.15 20.09
N ARG A 252 16.10 -15.74 18.97
CA ARG A 252 17.41 -15.47 18.37
C ARG A 252 17.59 -14.00 18.01
N LYS A 253 16.58 -13.37 17.40
CA LYS A 253 16.59 -11.93 17.04
C LYS A 253 16.70 -11.03 18.28
N ARG A 254 16.02 -11.39 19.37
CA ARG A 254 16.09 -10.68 20.65
C ARG A 254 17.47 -10.80 21.31
N LEU A 255 18.12 -11.96 21.20
CA LEU A 255 19.40 -12.24 21.86
C LEU A 255 20.62 -11.72 21.07
N LEU A 256 20.67 -11.97 19.77
CA LEU A 256 21.84 -11.67 18.93
C LEU A 256 21.77 -10.30 18.26
N GLY A 257 20.67 -9.57 18.47
CA GLY A 257 20.35 -8.41 17.66
C GLY A 257 20.07 -8.80 16.21
N TRP A 258 19.53 -7.84 15.46
CA TRP A 258 19.38 -7.98 14.02
C TRP A 258 20.69 -7.56 13.34
N ARG A 259 21.24 -8.41 12.47
CA ARG A 259 22.20 -7.96 11.47
C ARG A 259 21.41 -7.49 10.26
N SER A 260 21.29 -6.16 10.12
CA SER A 260 20.72 -5.55 8.92
C SER A 260 21.42 -6.13 7.70
N GLN A 261 20.65 -6.72 6.78
CA GLN A 261 21.14 -6.85 5.41
C GLN A 261 21.48 -5.43 4.95
N PRO A 262 22.69 -5.17 4.42
CA PRO A 262 22.97 -3.87 3.85
C PRO A 262 21.94 -3.64 2.75
N VAL A 263 21.16 -2.57 2.89
CA VAL A 263 20.36 -2.08 1.77
C VAL A 263 21.37 -1.77 0.67
N PRO A 264 21.27 -2.37 -0.52
CA PRO A 264 22.11 -1.97 -1.64
C PRO A 264 21.91 -0.46 -1.78
N ASN A 265 22.96 0.32 -1.56
CA ASN A 265 22.92 1.74 -1.80
C ASN A 265 23.24 1.94 -3.29
N PRO A 266 22.27 2.24 -4.17
CA PRO A 266 22.57 2.41 -5.58
C PRO A 266 23.25 3.77 -5.85
N ALA A 267 23.51 4.59 -4.82
CA ALA A 267 23.83 6.00 -4.99
C ALA A 267 25.33 6.38 -5.04
N ASN A 268 26.27 5.42 -5.01
CA ASN A 268 27.70 5.76 -4.97
C ASN A 268 28.53 5.30 -6.18
N GLY A 269 27.93 4.62 -7.17
CA GLY A 269 28.57 4.37 -8.45
C GLY A 269 28.44 5.58 -9.38
N ALA A 270 29.47 5.90 -10.16
CA ALA A 270 29.33 6.89 -11.23
C ALA A 270 28.27 6.39 -12.23
N LEU A 271 27.16 7.11 -12.36
CA LEU A 271 26.13 6.80 -13.34
C LEU A 271 26.67 7.05 -14.76
N PRO A 272 26.32 6.20 -15.74
CA PRO A 272 26.72 6.45 -17.12
C PRO A 272 26.06 7.75 -17.63
N PRO A 273 26.75 8.51 -18.50
CA PRO A 273 26.14 9.68 -19.12
C PRO A 273 24.91 9.27 -19.92
N VAL A 274 23.84 10.07 -19.81
CA VAL A 274 22.61 9.88 -20.58
C VAL A 274 22.67 10.73 -21.84
N PHE A 275 22.51 10.11 -23.00
CA PHE A 275 22.42 10.82 -24.28
C PHE A 275 20.97 10.92 -24.75
N ALA A 276 20.61 12.05 -25.35
CA ALA A 276 19.26 12.29 -25.83
C ALA A 276 18.79 11.21 -26.81
N LYS A 277 19.63 10.80 -27.75
CA LYS A 277 19.31 9.75 -28.73
C LYS A 277 18.99 8.37 -28.11
N ASP A 278 19.51 8.10 -26.91
CA ASP A 278 19.41 6.79 -26.25
C ASP A 278 18.25 6.75 -25.26
N LEU A 279 17.75 7.90 -24.81
CA LEU A 279 16.57 7.99 -23.93
C LEU A 279 15.32 7.81 -24.79
N VAL A 280 14.59 6.71 -24.63
CA VAL A 280 13.39 6.43 -25.43
C VAL A 280 12.14 7.04 -24.80
N GLU A 281 11.07 7.17 -25.58
CA GLU A 281 9.79 7.70 -25.10
C GLU A 281 9.27 6.87 -23.92
N GLY A 282 8.83 7.56 -22.87
CA GLY A 282 8.32 6.98 -21.63
C GLY A 282 9.41 6.51 -20.65
N GLU A 283 10.69 6.57 -21.02
CA GLU A 283 11.79 6.15 -20.17
C GLU A 283 12.19 7.23 -19.17
N ILE A 284 12.54 6.81 -17.94
CA ILE A 284 13.16 7.65 -16.91
C ILE A 284 14.57 7.13 -16.64
N ARG A 285 15.56 8.03 -16.57
CA ARG A 285 16.93 7.69 -16.16
C ARG A 285 17.45 8.66 -15.11
N ALA A 286 18.16 8.13 -14.11
CA ALA A 286 18.95 8.95 -13.21
C ALA A 286 20.14 9.56 -13.95
N ILE A 287 20.38 10.87 -13.75
CA ILE A 287 21.59 11.56 -14.22
C ILE A 287 22.65 11.57 -13.14
N ASP A 288 22.24 11.81 -11.89
CA ASP A 288 23.12 11.89 -10.74
C ASP A 288 22.42 11.34 -9.47
N ALA A 289 23.01 11.56 -8.30
CA ALA A 289 22.46 11.10 -7.02
C ALA A 289 21.13 11.78 -6.63
N LYS A 290 20.79 12.91 -7.26
CA LYS A 290 19.69 13.81 -6.89
C LYS A 290 18.69 14.06 -8.00
N SER A 291 19.03 13.77 -9.25
CA SER A 291 18.25 14.21 -10.42
C SER A 291 18.03 13.09 -11.44
N CYS A 292 16.87 13.14 -12.08
CA CYS A 292 16.47 12.26 -13.18
C CYS A 292 16.07 13.09 -14.39
N VAL A 293 16.06 12.43 -15.55
CA VAL A 293 15.37 12.90 -16.75
C VAL A 293 14.39 11.86 -17.25
N ALA A 294 13.33 12.33 -17.90
CA ALA A 294 12.39 11.48 -18.62
C ALA A 294 12.15 12.04 -20.02
N ARG A 295 11.82 11.15 -20.96
CA ARG A 295 11.24 11.56 -22.24
C ARG A 295 9.73 11.33 -22.21
N LEU A 296 8.96 12.39 -22.34
CA LEU A 296 7.50 12.35 -22.36
C LEU A 296 6.97 11.82 -23.70
N GLY A 297 5.66 11.51 -23.75
CA GLY A 297 4.99 10.97 -24.94
C GLY A 297 4.96 11.93 -26.14
N ASP A 298 5.18 13.22 -25.91
CA ASP A 298 5.35 14.23 -26.96
C ASP A 298 6.80 14.41 -27.42
N GLY A 299 7.73 13.58 -26.89
CA GLY A 299 9.16 13.63 -27.18
C GLY A 299 9.94 14.63 -26.33
N THR A 300 9.29 15.46 -25.51
CA THR A 300 9.94 16.44 -24.64
C THR A 300 10.80 15.75 -23.58
N ILE A 301 12.02 16.25 -23.39
CA ILE A 301 12.89 15.81 -22.28
C ILE A 301 12.70 16.76 -21.11
N VAL A 302 12.42 16.20 -19.95
CA VAL A 302 12.19 16.94 -18.70
C VAL A 302 13.14 16.45 -17.63
N ALA A 303 13.54 17.34 -16.71
CA ALA A 303 14.39 17.00 -15.57
C ALA A 303 13.71 17.29 -14.23
N PHE A 304 13.93 16.43 -13.24
CA PHE A 304 13.29 16.53 -11.94
C PHE A 304 14.11 15.83 -10.83
N SER A 305 13.73 16.08 -9.57
CA SER A 305 14.32 15.40 -8.41
C SER A 305 14.17 13.88 -8.51
N ARG A 306 15.25 13.15 -8.28
CA ARG A 306 15.28 11.68 -8.26
C ARG A 306 14.42 11.07 -7.15
N ARG A 307 14.28 11.76 -6.02
CA ARG A 307 13.60 11.22 -4.84
C ARG A 307 12.18 11.73 -4.73
N CYS A 308 11.23 10.80 -4.64
CA CYS A 308 9.83 11.11 -4.40
C CYS A 308 9.68 11.87 -3.06
N PRO A 309 9.00 13.04 -3.03
CA PRO A 309 8.81 13.83 -1.80
C PRO A 309 7.91 13.16 -0.75
N HIS A 310 7.25 12.03 -1.08
CA HIS A 310 6.41 11.29 -0.14
C HIS A 310 7.26 10.41 0.80
N GLU A 311 7.73 9.27 0.30
CA GLU A 311 8.50 8.29 1.10
C GLU A 311 9.92 8.06 0.54
N GLY A 312 10.37 8.88 -0.42
CA GLY A 312 11.76 8.83 -0.92
C GLY A 312 12.04 7.80 -2.01
N ALA A 313 11.01 7.17 -2.58
CA ALA A 313 11.14 6.26 -3.72
C ALA A 313 12.03 6.85 -4.82
N ASP A 314 12.91 6.04 -5.41
CA ASP A 314 13.67 6.41 -6.60
C ASP A 314 12.74 6.55 -7.82
N LEU A 315 12.50 7.78 -8.27
CA LEU A 315 11.67 8.06 -9.43
C LEU A 315 12.32 7.59 -10.74
N ALA A 316 13.62 7.26 -10.75
CA ALA A 316 14.23 6.58 -11.90
C ALA A 316 13.60 5.20 -12.16
N ASN A 317 13.01 4.58 -11.13
CA ASN A 317 12.29 3.32 -11.23
C ASN A 317 10.78 3.52 -11.45
N GLY A 318 10.33 4.77 -11.64
CA GLY A 318 8.93 5.12 -11.88
C GLY A 318 8.50 4.93 -13.33
N PHE A 319 7.38 5.56 -13.67
CA PHE A 319 6.74 5.44 -14.99
C PHE A 319 6.44 6.81 -15.57
N VAL A 320 6.32 6.89 -16.89
CA VAL A 320 5.68 8.02 -17.55
C VAL A 320 4.30 7.57 -18.03
N VAL A 321 3.24 8.15 -17.47
CA VAL A 321 1.85 7.82 -17.82
C VAL A 321 1.09 9.12 -18.02
N ASP A 322 0.37 9.25 -19.13
CA ASP A 322 -0.39 10.47 -19.47
C ASP A 322 0.47 11.76 -19.37
N ASN A 323 1.73 11.70 -19.83
CA ASN A 323 2.74 12.77 -19.70
C ASN A 323 3.07 13.20 -18.25
N HIS A 324 2.76 12.38 -17.25
CA HIS A 324 3.15 12.60 -15.86
C HIS A 324 4.24 11.62 -15.42
N ILE A 325 5.10 12.07 -14.50
CA ILE A 325 6.06 11.20 -13.81
C ILE A 325 5.35 10.52 -12.65
N VAL A 326 5.26 9.19 -12.66
CA VAL A 326 4.51 8.42 -11.67
C VAL A 326 5.46 7.68 -10.73
N CYS A 327 5.25 7.88 -9.42
CA CYS A 327 6.01 7.21 -8.39
C CYS A 327 5.83 5.67 -8.43
N PRO A 328 6.90 4.87 -8.32
CA PRO A 328 6.80 3.41 -8.38
C PRO A 328 6.17 2.78 -7.13
N TRP A 329 6.12 3.49 -6.00
CA TRP A 329 5.60 2.93 -4.74
C TRP A 329 4.10 3.15 -4.58
N HIS A 330 3.62 4.40 -4.64
CA HIS A 330 2.21 4.75 -4.38
C HIS A 330 1.50 5.38 -5.57
N ASN A 331 2.12 5.31 -6.75
CA ASN A 331 1.54 5.76 -8.03
C ASN A 331 1.06 7.21 -8.03
N LEU A 332 1.70 8.07 -7.23
CA LEU A 332 1.46 9.51 -7.23
C LEU A 332 2.04 10.11 -8.53
N PRO A 333 1.21 10.72 -9.40
CA PRO A 333 1.69 11.42 -10.58
C PRO A 333 2.21 12.82 -10.22
N TYR A 334 3.26 13.24 -10.92
CA TYR A 334 3.80 14.59 -10.89
C TYR A 334 3.75 15.18 -12.29
N ASP A 335 3.23 16.40 -12.38
CA ASP A 335 3.35 17.21 -13.58
C ASP A 335 4.84 17.55 -13.81
N PRO A 336 5.42 17.23 -14.98
CA PRO A 336 6.85 17.35 -15.20
C PRO A 336 7.34 18.80 -15.37
N VAL A 337 6.44 19.76 -15.54
CA VAL A 337 6.77 21.18 -15.73
C VAL A 337 6.77 21.93 -14.40
N SER A 338 5.65 21.87 -13.70
CA SER A 338 5.44 22.53 -12.40
C SER A 338 5.92 21.68 -11.23
N GLY A 339 5.99 20.35 -11.38
CA GLY A 339 6.27 19.41 -10.29
C GLY A 339 5.07 19.16 -9.38
N ALA A 340 3.91 19.76 -9.65
CA ALA A 340 2.71 19.61 -8.85
C ALA A 340 2.22 18.15 -8.89
N SER A 341 1.60 17.71 -7.80
CA SER A 341 0.82 16.48 -7.75
C SER A 341 -0.62 16.79 -7.31
N PRO A 342 -1.54 15.83 -7.43
CA PRO A 342 -2.89 15.97 -6.87
C PRO A 342 -2.94 16.12 -5.34
N CYS A 343 -1.82 15.89 -4.62
CA CYS A 343 -1.71 16.13 -3.19
C CYS A 343 -1.04 17.48 -2.92
N ALA A 344 -1.72 18.38 -2.20
CA ALA A 344 -1.31 19.76 -1.99
C ALA A 344 0.07 19.89 -1.33
N THR A 345 0.43 18.96 -0.44
CA THR A 345 1.73 19.02 0.26
C THR A 345 2.86 18.26 -0.45
N LEU A 346 2.62 17.65 -1.60
CA LEU A 346 3.61 16.83 -2.30
C LEU A 346 3.92 17.40 -3.68
N ARG A 347 5.09 18.02 -3.80
CA ARG A 347 5.60 18.60 -5.05
C ARG A 347 7.01 18.09 -5.31
N THR A 348 7.27 17.60 -6.51
CA THR A 348 8.64 17.32 -6.94
C THR A 348 9.30 18.59 -7.46
N ARG A 349 10.62 18.70 -7.33
CA ARG A 349 11.35 19.83 -7.91
C ARG A 349 11.63 19.53 -9.38
N THR A 350 11.20 20.43 -10.25
CA THR A 350 11.55 20.40 -11.68
C THR A 350 12.82 21.21 -11.94
N MET A 351 13.53 20.86 -13.00
CA MET A 351 14.82 21.42 -13.37
C MET A 351 14.89 21.62 -14.88
N THR A 352 15.78 22.50 -15.33
CA THR A 352 16.03 22.69 -16.75
C THR A 352 17.08 21.69 -17.22
N SER A 353 16.72 20.80 -18.14
CA SER A 353 17.69 19.98 -18.86
C SER A 353 18.27 20.74 -20.05
N VAL A 354 19.56 20.52 -20.33
CA VAL A 354 20.25 21.00 -21.54
C VAL A 354 20.87 19.82 -22.28
N ILE A 355 20.82 19.85 -23.61
CA ILE A 355 21.51 18.88 -24.46
C ILE A 355 22.81 19.54 -24.92
N LEU A 356 23.95 18.94 -24.58
CA LEU A 356 25.27 19.40 -24.99
C LEU A 356 25.54 19.07 -26.46
N ASP A 357 26.58 19.65 -27.04
CA ASP A 357 26.95 19.43 -28.45
C ASP A 357 27.23 17.96 -28.81
N ASP A 358 27.68 17.17 -27.84
CA ASP A 358 27.90 15.73 -27.99
C ASP A 358 26.64 14.87 -27.78
N GLY A 359 25.49 15.52 -27.58
CA GLY A 359 24.18 14.90 -27.37
C GLY A 359 23.93 14.43 -25.94
N ARG A 360 24.85 14.64 -24.99
CA ARG A 360 24.61 14.32 -23.57
C ARG A 360 23.60 15.27 -22.96
N ILE A 361 22.75 14.73 -22.09
CA ILE A 361 21.82 15.51 -21.28
C ILE A 361 22.53 15.90 -19.98
N ALA A 362 22.47 17.18 -19.63
CA ALA A 362 22.94 17.71 -18.36
C ALA A 362 21.84 18.56 -17.70
N ILE A 363 21.97 18.80 -16.39
CA ILE A 363 21.10 19.70 -15.65
C ILE A 363 21.73 21.10 -15.65
N ALA A 364 20.96 22.11 -16.07
CA ALA A 364 21.41 23.49 -16.00
C ALA A 364 21.60 23.91 -14.53
N PRO A 365 22.62 24.73 -14.22
CA PRO A 365 22.75 25.31 -12.90
C PRO A 365 21.49 26.11 -12.54
N PRO A 366 21.08 26.16 -11.25
CA PRO A 366 19.92 26.94 -10.85
C PRO A 366 20.10 28.40 -11.28
N THR A 367 19.12 28.96 -11.97
CA THR A 367 19.07 30.40 -12.22
C THR A 367 18.94 31.10 -10.86
N VAL A 368 20.02 31.70 -10.38
CA VAL A 368 19.97 32.60 -9.22
C VAL A 368 19.17 33.81 -9.67
N SER A 369 17.92 33.94 -9.23
CA SER A 369 17.19 35.19 -9.36
C SER A 369 17.90 36.23 -8.51
N ALA A 370 18.51 37.22 -9.15
CA ALA A 370 19.01 38.39 -8.44
C ALA A 370 17.79 39.18 -7.89
N SER A 371 17.52 39.02 -6.60
CA SER A 371 16.65 39.89 -5.80
C SER A 371 17.10 39.78 -4.34
N GLU A 372 17.46 40.80 -3.58
CA GLU A 372 17.59 42.24 -3.76
C GLU A 372 18.69 42.65 -2.77
N THR A 373 19.75 43.29 -3.25
CA THR A 373 20.52 44.22 -2.42
C THR A 373 19.79 45.56 -2.48
N ALA A 374 19.04 45.89 -1.44
CA ALA A 374 18.76 47.26 -0.98
C ALA A 374 18.14 47.21 0.42
#